data_AF-A0A966GBE5-F1
#
_entry.id   AF-A0A966GBE5-F1
#
_cell.length_a   1.000
_cell.length_b   1.000
_cell.length_c   1.000
_cell.angle_alpha   90.00
_cell.angle_beta   90.00
_cell.angle_gamma   90.00
#
_symmetry.space_group_name_H-M   'P 1'
#
loop_
_entity.id
_entity.type
_entity.pdbx_description
1 polymer ?
#
loop_
_entity_poly.entity_id
_entity_poly.type
_entity_poly.pdbx_seq_one_letter_code
_entity_poly.pdbx_strand_id
1 'polypeptide(L)' 'MTKEKCDVAKQFKKPPHWTNDPVPAPKKTDPMKGEPKDLSPTRYGDWEKDGIAWDF' A
#
# COMPACT_ATOMS: atom_id res chain seq x y z
N MET A 1 -27.66 -3.67 -6.06
CA MET A 1 -27.55 -2.64 -7.11
C MET A 1 -28.52 -1.51 -6.77
N THR A 2 -28.28 -0.78 -5.68
CA THR A 2 -29.20 0.25 -5.20
C THR A 2 -29.08 1.50 -6.07
N LYS A 3 -30.18 1.81 -6.75
CA LYS A 3 -30.29 2.82 -7.79
C LYS A 3 -30.97 4.06 -7.22
N GLU A 4 -30.33 4.73 -6.26
CA GLU A 4 -30.85 5.98 -5.72
C GLU A 4 -29.83 7.09 -5.91
N LYS A 5 -29.94 7.74 -7.07
CA LYS A 5 -29.17 8.95 -7.42
C LYS A 5 -29.90 10.14 -6.80
N CYS A 6 -29.41 10.59 -5.65
CA CYS A 6 -29.66 11.93 -5.12
C CYS A 6 -29.61 12.97 -6.26
N ASP A 7 -30.50 13.97 -6.24
CA ASP A 7 -30.59 14.99 -7.30
C ASP A 7 -29.27 15.76 -7.49
N VAL A 8 -28.47 15.87 -6.43
CA VAL A 8 -27.11 16.45 -6.46
C VAL A 8 -26.17 15.68 -7.40
N ALA A 9 -26.31 14.35 -7.48
CA ALA A 9 -25.50 13.53 -8.36
C ALA A 9 -25.81 13.76 -9.86
N LYS A 10 -27.01 14.27 -10.20
CA LYS A 10 -27.38 14.62 -11.59
C LYS A 10 -26.69 15.89 -12.07
N GLN A 11 -26.33 16.79 -11.16
CA GLN A 11 -25.67 18.06 -11.48
C GLN A 11 -24.13 17.93 -11.57
N PHE A 12 -23.58 16.77 -11.22
CA PHE A 12 -22.15 16.52 -11.26
C PHE A 12 -21.62 16.51 -12.70
N LYS A 13 -20.73 17.47 -13.03
CA LYS A 13 -20.00 17.50 -14.30
C LYS A 13 -18.61 16.91 -14.12
N LYS A 14 -18.36 15.80 -14.82
CA LYS A 14 -17.06 15.13 -14.84
C LYS A 14 -16.00 16.01 -15.53
N PRO A 15 -14.82 16.25 -14.91
CA PRO A 15 -13.72 16.98 -15.55
C PRO A 15 -13.18 16.26 -16.79
N PRO A 16 -12.63 16.99 -17.80
CA PRO A 16 -12.18 16.39 -19.07
C PRO A 16 -11.05 15.36 -18.94
N HIS A 17 -10.18 15.50 -17.92
CA HIS A 17 -9.04 14.62 -17.67
C HIS A 17 -9.43 13.34 -16.92
N TRP A 18 -10.70 13.21 -16.52
CA TRP A 18 -11.12 12.12 -15.67
C TRP A 18 -11.57 10.95 -16.56
N THR A 19 -10.90 9.81 -16.43
CA THR A 19 -11.24 8.57 -17.13
C THR A 19 -11.77 7.55 -16.12
N ASN A 20 -12.73 6.72 -16.55
CA ASN A 20 -13.21 5.56 -15.78
C ASN A 20 -12.60 4.26 -16.31
N ASP A 21 -11.63 4.36 -17.22
CA ASP A 21 -10.96 3.21 -17.79
C ASP A 21 -10.22 2.45 -16.67
N PRO A 22 -10.20 1.12 -16.72
CA PRO A 22 -9.44 0.34 -15.76
C PRO A 22 -7.97 0.76 -15.83
N VAL A 23 -7.32 0.87 -14.67
CA VAL A 23 -5.87 1.08 -14.62
C VAL A 23 -5.16 -0.04 -15.38
N PRO A 24 -4.04 0.25 -16.05
CA PRO A 24 -3.27 -0.79 -16.73
C PRO A 24 -2.92 -1.94 -15.78
N ALA A 25 -2.92 -3.16 -16.31
CA ALA A 25 -2.51 -4.33 -15.53
C ALA A 25 -1.09 -4.13 -14.97
N PRO A 26 -0.82 -4.53 -13.71
CA PRO A 26 0.51 -4.41 -13.13
C PRO A 26 1.50 -5.20 -13.98
N LYS A 27 2.68 -4.63 -14.20
CA LYS A 27 3.78 -5.35 -14.85
C LYS A 27 4.16 -6.53 -13.95
N LYS A 28 4.30 -7.72 -14.55
CA LYS A 28 4.90 -8.85 -13.86
C LYS A 28 6.33 -8.47 -13.47
N THR A 29 6.58 -8.34 -12.18
CA THR A 29 7.93 -8.26 -11.64
C THR A 29 8.44 -9.67 -11.47
N ASP A 30 9.68 -9.92 -11.87
CA ASP A 30 10.35 -11.18 -11.58
C ASP A 30 10.55 -11.28 -10.05
N PRO A 31 9.96 -12.27 -9.37
CA PRO A 31 10.10 -12.43 -7.92
C PRO A 31 11.55 -12.73 -7.50
N MET A 32 12.41 -13.17 -8.44
CA MET A 32 13.84 -13.43 -8.20
C MET A 32 14.74 -12.22 -8.54
N LYS A 33 14.21 -11.14 -9.13
CA LYS A 33 14.97 -9.89 -9.33
C LYS A 33 15.18 -9.18 -7.98
N GLY A 34 16.16 -9.66 -7.22
CA GLY A 34 16.52 -9.13 -5.91
C GLY A 34 16.76 -10.19 -4.84
N GLU A 35 16.81 -11.48 -5.20
CA GLU A 35 17.21 -12.56 -4.30
C GLU A 35 18.64 -13.03 -4.66
N PRO A 36 19.52 -13.28 -3.68
CA PRO A 36 19.27 -13.24 -2.25
C PRO A 36 19.23 -11.79 -1.75
N LYS A 37 18.13 -11.38 -1.11
CA LYS A 37 18.22 -10.22 -0.21
C LYS A 37 19.14 -10.65 0.91
N ASP A 38 20.22 -9.92 1.13
CA ASP A 38 21.02 -10.11 2.34
C ASP A 38 20.04 -10.12 3.51
N LEU A 39 20.09 -11.18 4.33
CA LEU A 39 19.28 -11.25 5.52
C LEU A 39 19.55 -9.97 6.31
N SER A 40 18.52 -9.14 6.49
CA SER A 40 18.61 -8.01 7.40
C SER A 40 19.21 -8.54 8.71
N PRO A 41 20.22 -7.87 9.27
CA PRO A 41 20.88 -8.37 10.47
C PRO A 41 19.82 -8.70 11.49
N THR A 42 19.93 -9.88 12.11
CA THR A 42 19.08 -10.24 13.25
C THR A 42 19.19 -9.10 14.26
N ARG A 43 18.13 -8.30 14.38
CA ARG A 43 18.05 -7.29 15.43
C ARG A 43 17.89 -8.07 16.73
N TYR A 44 18.96 -8.16 17.52
CA TYR A 44 18.88 -8.52 18.92
C TYR A 44 18.19 -7.36 19.64
N GLY A 45 16.86 -7.26 19.46
CA GLY A 45 16.00 -6.33 20.18
C GLY A 45 15.74 -6.87 21.58
N ASP A 46 15.72 -5.94 22.54
CA ASP A 46 15.53 -6.12 23.97
C ASP A 46 16.78 -6.60 24.71
N TRP A 47 17.63 -5.64 25.07
CA TRP A 47 18.67 -5.88 26.08
C TRP A 47 18.05 -5.55 27.43
N GLU A 48 17.93 -6.54 28.31
CA GLU A 48 17.42 -6.32 29.65
C GLU A 48 18.59 -6.15 30.63
N LYS A 49 18.59 -5.05 31.38
CA LYS A 49 19.46 -4.88 32.55
C LYS A 49 18.59 -4.59 33.77
N ASP A 50 18.74 -5.41 34.80
CA ASP A 50 18.03 -5.26 36.08
C ASP A 50 16.49 -5.15 35.93
N GLY A 51 15.89 -5.88 34.97
CA GLY A 51 14.44 -5.83 34.75
C GLY A 51 13.96 -4.76 33.78
N ILE A 52 14.86 -3.94 33.22
CA ILE A 52 14.51 -2.78 32.38
C ILE A 52 14.97 -3.04 30.94
N ALA A 53 14.02 -2.97 30.00
CA ALA A 53 14.30 -3.09 28.58
C ALA A 53 15.05 -1.85 28.06
N TRP A 54 16.16 -2.08 27.36
CA TRP A 54 17.05 -1.07 26.81
C TRP A 54 17.14 -1.25 25.29
N ASP A 55 16.88 -0.18 24.53
CA ASP A 55 16.99 -0.09 23.06
C ASP A 55 17.60 1.27 22.67
N PHE A 56 18.23 1.36 21.49
CA PHE A 56 18.96 2.55 21.00
C PHE A 56 18.20 3.36 19.94
#